data_AF-A0A5B8IDN0-F1
#
_entry.id   AF-A0A5B8IDN0-F1
#
_cell.length_a   1.000
_cell.length_b   1.000
_cell.length_c   1.000
_cell.angle_alpha   90.00
_cell.angle_beta   90.00
_cell.angle_gamma   90.00
#
_symmetry.space_group_name_H-M   'P 1'
#
loop_
_entity.id
_entity.type
_entity.pdbx_description
1 polymer ?
#
loop_
_entity_poly.entity_id
_entity_poly.type
_entity_poly.pdbx_seq_one_letter_code
_entity_poly.pdbx_strand_id
1 'polypeptide(L)' 'MLFGSADGALDAYISTENEDERLCLREEINNLLALSLDDSELEDIILNKIDCSYYYPNEWRTAKDWFEHICKKID' A
#
# COMPACT_ATOMS: atom_id res chain seq x y z
N MET A 1 -0.10 14.29 10.74
CA MET A 1 0.53 13.27 9.89
C MET A 1 2.03 13.58 9.83
N LEU A 2 2.90 12.65 10.25
CA LEU A 2 4.36 12.91 10.41
C LEU A 2 5.05 13.25 9.08
N PHE A 3 4.60 12.64 7.99
CA PHE A 3 5.20 12.74 6.66
C PHE A 3 4.40 13.61 5.68
N GLY A 4 3.44 14.40 6.19
CA GLY A 4 2.67 15.37 5.40
C GLY A 4 1.52 14.78 4.56
N SER A 5 1.78 13.74 3.77
CA SER A 5 0.80 13.06 2.91
C SER A 5 1.09 11.56 2.80
N ALA A 6 0.21 10.79 2.16
CA ALA A 6 0.45 9.37 1.86
C ALA A 6 1.69 9.18 0.97
N ASP A 7 1.83 10.00 -0.08
CA ASP A 7 3.03 9.98 -0.93
C ASP A 7 4.28 10.43 -0.18
N GLY A 8 4.16 11.40 0.74
CA GLY A 8 5.27 11.81 1.60
C GLY A 8 5.69 10.70 2.57
N ALA A 9 4.76 9.87 3.05
CA ALA A 9 5.07 8.69 3.84
C ALA A 9 5.79 7.61 3.02
N LEU A 10 5.36 7.39 1.76
CA LEU A 10 6.06 6.49 0.83
C LEU A 10 7.46 7.00 0.51
N ASP A 11 7.64 8.30 0.28
CA ASP A 11 8.96 8.89 0.03
C ASP A 11 9.89 8.72 1.24
N ALA A 12 9.36 8.92 2.45
CA ALA A 12 10.11 8.67 3.68
C ALA A 12 10.51 7.19 3.81
N TYR A 13 9.59 6.26 3.54
CA TYR A 13 9.86 4.81 3.52
C TYR A 13 10.97 4.46 2.53
N ILE A 14 10.88 4.91 1.28
CA ILE A 14 11.89 4.66 0.24
C ILE A 14 13.27 5.19 0.64
N SER A 15 13.33 6.36 1.28
CA SER A 15 14.59 6.97 1.72
C SER A 15 15.21 6.30 2.96
N THR A 16 14.41 5.57 3.74
CA THR A 16 14.82 4.98 5.02
C THR A 16 15.15 3.51 4.88
N GLU A 17 14.33 2.77 4.15
CA GLU A 17 14.43 1.33 4.02
C GLU A 17 15.33 0.90 2.85
N ASN A 18 15.92 -0.29 2.98
CA ASN A 18 16.80 -0.85 1.98
C ASN A 18 16.03 -1.48 0.80
N GLU A 19 16.75 -1.88 -0.24
CA GLU A 19 16.15 -2.47 -1.44
C GLU A 19 15.44 -3.79 -1.18
N ASP A 20 16.01 -4.66 -0.34
CA ASP A 20 15.40 -5.95 0.01
C ASP A 20 14.03 -5.75 0.69
N GLU A 21 13.90 -4.76 1.57
CA GLU A 21 12.64 -4.43 2.24
C GLU A 21 11.58 -3.93 1.24
N ARG A 22 11.98 -3.12 0.25
CA ARG A 22 11.07 -2.69 -0.82
C ARG A 22 10.64 -3.84 -1.73
N LEU A 23 11.54 -4.79 -2.00
CA LEU A 23 11.23 -6.00 -2.75
C LEU A 23 10.24 -6.88 -1.99
N CYS A 24 10.43 -7.08 -0.69
CA CYS A 24 9.50 -7.82 0.15
C CYS A 24 8.10 -7.18 0.15
N LEU A 25 7.99 -5.87 0.37
CA LEU A 25 6.71 -5.16 0.31
C LEU A 25 6.00 -5.36 -1.04
N ARG A 26 6.75 -5.29 -2.14
CA ARG A 26 6.19 -5.53 -3.48
C ARG A 26 5.69 -6.96 -3.64
N GLU A 27 6.44 -7.96 -3.18
CA GLU A 27 6.01 -9.35 -3.25
C GLU A 27 4.74 -9.60 -2.43
N GLU A 28 4.64 -9.01 -1.24
CA GLU A 28 3.43 -9.09 -0.41
C GLU A 28 2.21 -8.47 -1.10
N ILE A 29 2.37 -7.28 -1.71
CA ILE A 29 1.30 -6.64 -2.49
C ILE A 29 0.89 -7.54 -3.67
N ASN A 30 1.85 -8.06 -4.43
CA ASN A 30 1.57 -8.94 -5.57
C ASN A 30 0.85 -10.23 -5.14
N ASN A 31 1.23 -10.80 -3.99
CA ASN A 31 0.56 -11.97 -3.43
C ASN A 31 -0.89 -11.65 -3.05
N LEU A 32 -1.16 -10.50 -2.42
CA LEU A 32 -2.52 -10.07 -2.11
C LEU A 32 -3.37 -9.87 -3.37
N LEU A 33 -2.81 -9.23 -4.41
CA LEU A 33 -3.51 -9.04 -5.68
C LEU A 33 -3.78 -10.37 -6.42
N ALA A 34 -2.90 -11.36 -6.28
CA ALA A 34 -3.06 -12.67 -6.89
C ALA A 34 -4.21 -13.49 -6.29
N LEU A 35 -4.61 -13.23 -5.03
CA LEU A 35 -5.73 -13.90 -4.38
C LEU A 35 -7.09 -13.59 -5.05
N SER A 36 -7.16 -12.58 -5.91
CA SER A 36 -8.39 -12.19 -6.63
C SER A 36 -9.59 -11.97 -5.70
N LEU A 37 -9.32 -11.43 -4.51
CA LEU A 37 -10.35 -11.04 -3.54
C LEU A 37 -11.22 -9.93 -4.12
N ASP A 38 -12.44 -9.82 -3.62
CA ASP A 38 -13.23 -8.64 -3.91
C ASP A 38 -12.65 -7.40 -3.22
N ASP A 39 -13.01 -6.21 -3.72
CA ASP A 39 -12.43 -4.96 -3.22
C ASP A 39 -12.81 -4.68 -1.75
N SER A 40 -13.96 -5.18 -1.30
CA SER A 40 -14.42 -5.00 0.09
C SER A 40 -13.68 -5.89 1.08
N GLU A 41 -13.33 -7.11 0.67
CA GLU A 41 -12.46 -8.01 1.43
C GLU A 41 -11.05 -7.43 1.55
N LEU A 42 -10.53 -6.85 0.46
CA LEU A 42 -9.21 -6.24 0.46
C LEU A 42 -9.20 -4.96 1.31
N GLU A 43 -10.26 -4.15 1.27
CA GLU A 43 -10.45 -3.01 2.15
C GLU A 43 -10.46 -3.41 3.63
N ASP A 44 -11.21 -4.46 4.00
CA ASP A 44 -11.23 -4.98 5.37
C ASP A 44 -9.84 -5.45 5.82
N ILE A 45 -9.09 -6.13 4.94
CA ILE A 45 -7.71 -6.53 5.22
C ILE A 45 -6.84 -5.30 5.50
N ILE A 46 -6.86 -4.29 4.63
CA ILE A 46 -5.99 -3.12 4.73
C ILE A 46 -6.36 -2.26 5.94
N LEU A 47 -7.64 -1.92 6.08
CA LEU A 47 -8.09 -0.94 7.07
C LEU A 47 -8.30 -1.54 8.46
N ASN A 48 -8.71 -2.81 8.56
CA ASN A 48 -9.08 -3.42 9.84
C ASN A 48 -8.10 -4.51 10.31
N LYS A 49 -7.51 -5.31 9.41
CA LYS A 49 -6.58 -6.39 9.82
C LYS A 49 -5.12 -5.93 9.90
N ILE A 50 -4.69 -5.13 8.94
CA ILE A 50 -3.36 -4.50 8.91
C ILE A 50 -3.36 -3.18 9.70
N ASP A 51 -4.56 -2.61 9.96
CA ASP A 51 -4.76 -1.38 10.73
C ASP A 51 -4.12 -0.14 10.06
N CYS A 52 -4.27 -0.04 8.74
CA CYS A 52 -3.80 1.12 7.99
C CYS A 52 -4.60 2.38 8.39
N SER A 53 -3.92 3.34 9.01
CA SER A 53 -4.55 4.59 9.46
C SER A 53 -4.86 5.58 8.33
N TYR A 54 -4.33 5.34 7.12
CA TYR A 54 -4.64 6.16 5.95
C TYR A 54 -5.84 5.57 5.22
N TYR A 55 -6.97 6.29 5.26
CA TYR A 55 -8.20 5.92 4.58
C TYR A 55 -8.10 6.20 3.07
N TYR A 56 -7.38 5.32 2.37
CA TYR A 56 -7.14 5.39 0.93
C TYR A 56 -8.42 5.51 0.05
N PRO A 57 -9.62 5.02 0.44
CA PRO A 57 -10.81 5.15 -0.41
C PRO A 57 -11.23 6.60 -0.72
N ASN A 58 -10.72 7.58 0.03
CA ASN A 58 -10.93 9.00 -0.28
C ASN A 58 -10.21 9.47 -1.55
N GLU A 59 -9.11 8.82 -1.93
CA GLU A 59 -8.24 9.25 -3.03
C GLU A 59 -8.11 8.18 -4.13
N TRP A 60 -8.42 6.92 -3.82
CA TRP A 60 -8.29 5.78 -4.72
C TRP A 60 -9.62 5.04 -4.85
N ARG A 61 -9.96 4.67 -6.09
CA ARG A 61 -11.25 4.04 -6.39
C ARG A 61 -11.34 2.60 -5.87
N THR A 62 -10.21 1.88 -5.89
CA THR A 62 -10.09 0.49 -5.44
C THR A 62 -8.80 0.32 -4.66
N ALA A 63 -8.76 -0.70 -3.79
CA ALA A 63 -7.54 -1.11 -3.12
C ALA A 63 -6.43 -1.50 -4.12
N LYS A 64 -6.84 -2.09 -5.25
CA LYS A 64 -5.93 -2.42 -6.35
C LYS A 64 -5.26 -1.19 -6.95
N ASP A 65 -6.01 -0.13 -7.26
CA ASP A 65 -5.44 1.09 -7.83
C ASP A 65 -4.40 1.71 -6.88
N TRP A 66 -4.69 1.68 -5.57
CA TRP A 66 -3.78 2.18 -4.55
C TRP A 66 -2.50 1.32 -4.43
N PHE A 67 -2.62 0.00 -4.44
CA PHE A 67 -1.48 -0.91 -4.41
C PHE A 67 -0.61 -0.84 -5.67
N GLU A 68 -1.21 -0.69 -6.85
CA GLU A 68 -0.45 -0.47 -8.09
C GLU A 68 0.35 0.85 -8.03
N HIS A 69 -0.21 1.90 -7.42
CA HIS A 69 0.50 3.15 -7.18
C HIS A 69 1.69 2.97 -6.21
N ILE A 70 1.49 2.27 -5.10
CA ILE A 70 2.57 1.95 -4.14
C ILE A 70 3.70 1.21 -4.86
N CYS A 71 3.39 0.14 -5.61
CA CYS A 71 4.38 -0.65 -6.33
C CYS A 71 5.20 0.18 -7.32
N LYS A 72 4.55 1.12 -8.03
CA LYS A 72 5.20 2.04 -8.97
C LYS A 72 6.09 3.07 -8.28
N LYS A 73 5.74 3.48 -7.05
CA LYS A 73 6.52 4.45 -6.26
C LYS A 73 7.79 3.84 -5.69
N ILE A 74 7.74 2.56 -5.27
CA ILE A 74 8.85 1.86 -4.61
C ILE A 74 9.80 1.14 -5.57
N ASP A 75 9.53 1.21 -6.89
CA ASP A 75 10.47 0.85 -7.99
C ASP A 75 11.68 1.78 -7.99
#